data_AF-A0A3D0IEE3-F1
#
_entry.id   AF-A0A3D0IEE3-F1
#
_cell.length_a   1.000
_cell.length_b   1.000
_cell.length_c   1.000
_cell.angle_alpha   90.00
_cell.angle_beta   90.00
_cell.angle_gamma   90.00
#
_symmetry.space_group_name_H-M   'P 1'
#
loop_
_entity.id
_entity.type
_entity.pdbx_description
1 polymer ?
#
loop_
_entity_poly.entity_id
_entity_poly.type
_entity_poly.pdbx_seq_one_letter_code
_entity_poly.pdbx_strand_id
1 'polypeptide(L)' 'HRLVKAADRLSAFLKCLMEEKAANDEFHSAKETIEKSIHDLHCEEAEYYLAHFVPPYGMTLDEISR' A
#
# COMPACT_ATOMS: atom_id res chain seq x y z
N HIS A 1 19.62 -6.11 3.73
CA HIS A 1 18.78 -5.12 3.01
C HIS A 1 17.26 -5.43 3.16
N ARG A 2 16.73 -5.65 4.38
CA ARG A 2 15.30 -5.97 4.58
C ARG A 2 14.39 -4.75 4.36
N LEU A 3 14.77 -3.61 4.95
CA LEU A 3 14.02 -2.35 4.84
C LEU A 3 13.90 -1.84 3.40
N VAL A 4 14.96 -1.94 2.60
CA VAL A 4 14.93 -1.54 1.18
C VAL A 4 13.94 -2.40 0.38
N LYS A 5 13.90 -3.72 0.64
CA LYS A 5 12.94 -4.63 0.00
C LYS A 5 11.49 -4.38 0.44
N ALA A 6 11.28 -3.94 1.68
CA ALA A 6 9.97 -3.54 2.17
C ALA A 6 9.53 -2.21 1.54
N ALA A 7 10.41 -1.22 1.47
CA ALA A 7 10.15 0.07 0.84
C ALA A 7 9.80 -0.06 -0.65
N ASP A 8 10.52 -0.92 -1.38
CA ASP A 8 10.26 -1.24 -2.79
C ASP A 8 8.83 -1.80 -2.98
N ARG A 9 8.44 -2.78 -2.16
CA ARG A 9 7.07 -3.36 -2.21
C ARG A 9 6.00 -2.37 -1.79
N LEU A 10 6.24 -1.56 -0.76
CA LEU A 10 5.32 -0.50 -0.33
C LEU A 10 5.10 0.52 -1.44
N SER A 11 6.15 0.93 -2.16
CA SER A 11 6.03 1.83 -3.31
C SER A 11 5.17 1.21 -4.43
N ALA A 12 5.35 -0.08 -4.71
CA ALA A 12 4.54 -0.78 -5.71
C ALA A 12 3.06 -0.90 -5.27
N PHE A 13 2.81 -1.17 -3.98
CA PHE A 13 1.47 -1.24 -3.41
C PHE A 13 0.73 0.11 -3.52
N LEU A 14 1.39 1.22 -3.14
CA LEU A 14 0.81 2.56 -3.24
C LEU A 14 0.49 2.95 -4.69
N LYS A 15 1.32 2.54 -5.65
CA LYS A 15 1.04 2.76 -7.07
C LYS A 15 -0.22 2.03 -7.50
N CYS A 16 -0.39 0.76 -7.12
CA CYS A 16 -1.61 0.00 -7.43
C CYS A 16 -2.86 0.64 -6.83
N LEU A 17 -2.77 1.14 -5.59
CA LEU A 17 -3.89 1.79 -4.90
C LEU A 17 -4.33 3.09 -5.61
N MET A 18 -3.40 3.86 -6.16
CA MET A 18 -3.74 5.05 -6.96
C MET A 18 -4.39 4.69 -8.31
N GLU A 19 -3.92 3.62 -8.98
CA GLU A 19 -4.49 3.16 -10.26
C GLU A 19 -5.88 2.52 -10.07
N GLU A 20 -6.11 1.82 -8.96
CA GLU A 20 -7.42 1.28 -8.58
C GLU A 20 -8.45 2.42 -8.41
N LYS A 21 -8.04 3.53 -7.76
CA LYS A 21 -8.87 4.75 -7.66
C LYS A 21 -9.16 5.40 -9.02
N ALA A 22 -8.30 5.20 -10.02
CA ALA A 22 -8.51 5.66 -11.39
C ALA A 22 -9.44 4.73 -12.21
N ALA A 23 -10.18 3.83 -11.55
CA ALA A 23 -11.14 2.89 -12.12
C ALA A 23 -10.52 1.80 -13.02
N ASN A 24 -9.31 1.36 -12.67
CA ASN A 24 -8.67 0.21 -13.32
C ASN A 24 -8.67 -1.03 -12.42
N ASP A 25 -9.70 -1.87 -12.58
CA ASP A 25 -9.89 -3.11 -11.81
C ASP A 25 -8.76 -4.14 -12.00
N GLU A 26 -7.92 -3.99 -13.03
CA GLU A 26 -6.77 -4.87 -13.30
C GLU A 26 -5.74 -4.86 -12.15
N PHE A 27 -5.70 -3.75 -11.39
CA PHE A 27 -4.76 -3.55 -10.28
C PHE A 27 -5.22 -4.11 -8.93
N HIS A 28 -6.49 -4.55 -8.80
CA HIS A 28 -7.00 -5.13 -7.56
C HIS A 28 -6.26 -6.43 -7.20
N SER A 29 -6.07 -7.31 -8.18
CA SER A 29 -5.35 -8.59 -8.00
C SER A 29 -3.86 -8.39 -7.68
N ALA A 30 -3.25 -7.37 -8.31
CA ALA A 30 -1.86 -7.01 -8.09
C ALA A 30 -1.67 -6.45 -6.66
N LYS A 31 -2.58 -5.59 -6.20
CA LYS A 31 -2.56 -5.05 -4.83
C LYS A 31 -2.54 -6.16 -3.78
N GLU A 32 -3.47 -7.11 -3.86
CA GLU A 32 -3.55 -8.22 -2.90
C GLU A 32 -2.27 -9.08 -2.88
N THR A 33 -1.68 -9.31 -4.05
CA THR A 33 -0.44 -10.10 -4.18
C THR A 33 0.74 -9.37 -3.53
N ILE A 34 0.84 -8.06 -3.75
CA ILE A 34 1.90 -7.23 -3.17
C ILE A 34 1.70 -7.10 -1.66
N GLU A 35 0.46 -6.93 -1.19
CA GLU A 35 0.12 -6.87 0.24
C GLU A 35 0.57 -8.14 0.98
N LYS A 36 0.23 -9.32 0.47
CA LYS A 36 0.74 -10.60 1.00
C LYS A 36 2.27 -10.65 1.01
N SER A 37 2.90 -10.16 -0.07
CA SER A 37 4.35 -10.12 -0.18
C SER A 37 5.00 -9.16 0.83
N ILE A 38 4.28 -8.15 1.32
CA ILE A 38 4.74 -7.26 2.40
C ILE A 38 4.60 -7.97 3.75
N HIS A 39 3.48 -8.67 3.98
CA HIS A 39 3.28 -9.46 5.21
C HIS A 39 4.32 -10.58 5.36
N ASP A 40 4.67 -11.25 4.27
CA ASP A 40 5.68 -12.31 4.23
C ASP A 40 7.11 -11.81 4.53
N LEU A 41 7.38 -10.49 4.44
CA LEU A 41 8.66 -9.93 4.84
C LEU A 41 8.85 -9.91 6.36
N HIS A 42 7.79 -10.12 7.16
CA HIS A 42 7.78 -10.08 8.62
C HIS A 42 8.51 -8.83 9.14
N CYS A 43 8.17 -7.66 8.59
CA CYS A 43 8.80 -6.39 8.87
C CYS A 43 7.82 -5.47 9.61
N GLU A 44 8.01 -5.33 10.93
CA GLU A 44 7.12 -4.55 11.79
C GLU A 44 6.95 -3.10 11.31
N GLU A 45 8.01 -2.50 10.77
CA GLU A 45 7.95 -1.14 10.23
C GLU A 45 7.05 -1.02 8.99
N ALA A 46 7.02 -2.07 8.16
CA ALA A 46 6.17 -2.12 6.98
C ALA A 46 4.70 -2.37 7.35
N GLU A 47 4.46 -3.26 8.32
CA GLU A 47 3.13 -3.49 8.90
C GLU A 47 2.57 -2.22 9.53
N TYR A 48 3.39 -1.51 10.31
CA TYR A 48 3.01 -0.24 10.91
C TYR A 48 2.64 0.79 9.84
N TYR A 49 3.42 0.86 8.76
CA TYR A 49 3.15 1.75 7.64
C TYR A 49 1.81 1.43 6.95
N LEU A 50 1.56 0.16 6.66
CA LEU A 50 0.29 -0.29 6.08
C LEU A 50 -0.90 0.04 7.00
N ALA A 51 -0.79 -0.21 8.30
CA ALA A 51 -1.89 0.03 9.22
C ALA A 51 -2.20 1.52 9.45
N HIS A 52 -1.17 2.38 9.49
CA HIS A 52 -1.34 3.78 9.91
C HIS A 52 -1.35 4.79 8.76
N PHE A 53 -0.63 4.52 7.67
CA PHE A 53 -0.45 5.49 6.58
C PHE A 53 -1.24 5.16 5.33
N VAL A 54 -1.59 3.88 5.07
CA VAL A 54 -2.36 3.50 3.88
C VAL A 54 -3.85 3.89 3.93
N PRO A 55 -4.60 3.78 5.04
CA PRO A 55 -6.03 4.12 5.06
C PRO A 55 -6.37 5.50 4.47
N PRO A 56 -5.62 6.59 4.76
CA PRO A 56 -5.88 7.90 4.15
C PRO A 56 -5.49 8.02 2.67
N TYR A 57 -4.73 7.10 2.07
CA TYR A 57 -4.39 7.18 0.63
C TYR A 57 -5.61 7.00 -0.29
N GLY A 58 -6.68 6.38 0.19
CA GLY A 58 -7.96 6.31 -0.51
C GLY A 58 -8.82 7.58 -0.36
N MET A 59 -8.56 8.36 0.69
CA MET A 59 -9.33 9.53 1.06
C MET A 59 -8.96 10.76 0.21
N THR A 60 -9.91 11.65 0.05
CA THR A 60 -9.72 13.00 -0.48
C THR A 60 -9.10 13.90 0.59
N LEU A 61 -8.48 15.01 0.20
CA LEU A 61 -7.90 15.98 1.15
C LEU A 61 -8.92 16.49 2.18
N ASP A 62 -10.18 16.60 1.78
CA ASP A 62 -11.31 16.97 2.66
C ASP A 62 -11.63 15.87 3.70
N GLU A 63 -11.45 14.60 3.36
CA GLU A 63 -11.69 13.47 4.26
C GLU A 63 -10.57 13.26 5.29
N ILE A 64 -9.34 13.71 4.96
CA ILE A 64 -8.17 13.65 5.86
C ILE A 64 -8.19 14.79 6.90
N SER A 65 -8.82 15.92 6.57
CA SER A 65 -8.76 17.14 7.39
C SER A 65 -9.87 17.25 8.45
N ARG A 66 -10.62 16.18 8.71
CA ARG A 66 -11.79 16.16 9.62
C ARG A 66 -11.52 15.48 10.96
#